data_AF-A0A645HFV7-F1
#
_entry.id   AF-A0A645HFV7-F1
#
_cell.length_a   1.000
_cell.length_b   1.000
_cell.length_c   1.000
_cell.angle_alpha   90.00
_cell.angle_beta   90.00
_cell.angle_gamma   90.00
#
_symmetry.space_group_name_H-M   'P 1'
#
loop_
_entity.id
_entity.type
_entity.pdbx_description
1 polymer ?
#
loop_
_entity_poly.entity_id
_entity_poly.type
_entity_poly.pdbx_seq_one_letter_code
_entity_poly.pdbx_strand_id
1 'polypeptide(L)'
;MISLHAEVPANENVLDIHDEIDNIETELKKKLGCETVIHMDPIVVDDGITEETRKKVAALVNRIDGQISIHDFRMVAGPTHTNLIFDAVVPFKFRLADERVRSEICVAVQALDGSYFAIVNVERSYTK
;
A
#
# COMPACT_ATOMS: atom_id res chain seq x y z
N MET A 1 1.53 -31.97 -15.95
CA MET A 1 2.14 -31.02 -15.01
C MET A 1 1.26 -29.80 -14.98
N ILE A 2 0.82 -29.39 -13.80
CA ILE A 2 -0.05 -28.23 -13.57
C ILE A 2 0.77 -27.22 -12.77
N SER A 3 0.64 -25.93 -13.09
CA SER A 3 1.20 -24.86 -12.26
C SER A 3 0.05 -23.97 -11.81
N LEU A 4 0.11 -23.56 -10.54
CA LEU A 4 -0.87 -22.69 -9.91
C LEU A 4 -0.15 -21.53 -9.23
N HIS A 5 -0.86 -20.43 -9.02
CA HIS A 5 -0.44 -19.34 -8.17
C HIS A 5 -1.35 -19.31 -6.95
N ALA A 6 -0.77 -19.15 -5.76
CA ALA A 6 -1.49 -19.00 -4.51
C ALA A 6 -1.10 -17.69 -3.86
N GLU A 7 -2.08 -16.81 -3.66
CA GLU A 7 -1.89 -15.58 -2.89
C GLU A 7 -1.81 -15.94 -1.40
N VAL A 8 -0.75 -15.51 -0.72
CA VAL A 8 -0.50 -15.83 0.70
C VAL A 8 -0.21 -14.57 1.50
N PRO A 9 -0.59 -14.48 2.80
CA PRO A 9 -0.30 -13.30 3.59
C PRO A 9 1.22 -13.09 3.78
N ALA A 10 1.72 -11.91 3.44
CA ALA A 10 3.14 -11.56 3.55
C ALA A 10 3.65 -11.47 5.00
N ASN A 11 2.73 -11.40 5.97
CA ASN A 11 3.02 -11.29 7.40
C ASN A 11 2.93 -12.63 8.16
N GLU A 12 2.54 -13.71 7.49
CA GLU A 12 2.43 -15.04 8.09
C GLU A 12 3.76 -15.80 8.02
N ASN A 13 3.92 -16.83 8.84
CA ASN A 13 5.13 -17.62 8.89
C ASN A 13 5.30 -18.45 7.60
N VAL A 14 6.38 -18.17 6.88
CA VAL A 14 6.73 -18.83 5.62
C VAL A 14 6.79 -20.36 5.73
N LEU A 15 7.23 -20.91 6.86
CA LEU A 15 7.28 -22.37 7.04
C LEU A 15 5.89 -22.99 7.15
N ASP A 16 4.96 -22.31 7.82
CA ASP A 16 3.60 -22.80 8.02
C ASP A 16 2.82 -22.76 6.69
N ILE A 17 3.00 -21.68 5.91
CA ILE A 17 2.44 -21.56 4.57
C ILE A 17 3.01 -22.65 3.65
N HIS A 18 4.32 -22.89 3.68
CA HIS A 18 4.94 -23.93 2.85
C HIS A 18 4.37 -25.32 3.13
N ASP A 19 4.19 -25.69 4.39
CA ASP A 19 3.64 -27.00 4.74
C ASP A 19 2.22 -27.18 4.20
N GLU A 20 1.37 -26.16 4.29
CA GLU A 20 0.03 -26.17 3.70
C GLU A 20 0.06 -26.31 2.18
N ILE A 21 0.95 -25.59 1.49
CA ILE A 21 1.11 -25.69 0.05
C ILE A 21 1.58 -27.10 -0.37
N ASP A 22 2.57 -27.67 0.31
CA ASP A 22 3.08 -29.02 0.04
C ASP A 22 1.98 -30.09 0.25
N ASN A 23 1.13 -29.89 1.26
CA ASN A 23 -0.03 -30.75 1.52
C ASN A 23 -1.05 -30.67 0.36
N ILE A 24 -1.32 -29.48 -0.18
CA ILE A 24 -2.21 -29.28 -1.34
C ILE A 24 -1.63 -29.93 -2.60
N GLU A 25 -0.33 -29.74 -2.89
CA GLU A 25 0.32 -30.38 -4.04
C GLU A 25 0.22 -31.91 -3.96
N THR A 26 0.47 -32.47 -2.78
CA THR A 26 0.35 -33.91 -2.52
C THR A 26 -1.08 -34.40 -2.72
N GLU A 27 -2.07 -33.65 -2.25
CA GLU A 27 -3.49 -33.95 -2.47
C GLU A 27 -3.87 -33.92 -3.96
N LEU A 28 -3.43 -32.90 -4.70
CA LEU A 28 -3.70 -32.76 -6.13
C LEU A 28 -3.07 -33.90 -6.93
N LYS A 29 -1.85 -34.32 -6.56
CA LYS A 29 -1.20 -35.49 -7.15
C LYS A 29 -1.99 -36.77 -6.91
N LYS A 30 -2.52 -36.99 -5.70
CA LYS A 30 -3.34 -38.17 -5.39
C LYS A 30 -4.68 -38.17 -6.11
N LYS A 31 -5.37 -37.02 -6.17
CA LYS A 31 -6.73 -36.91 -6.71
C LYS A 31 -6.75 -36.85 -8.24
N LEU A 32 -5.79 -36.16 -8.84
CA LEU A 32 -5.76 -35.85 -10.28
C LEU A 32 -4.65 -36.59 -11.04
N GLY A 33 -3.74 -37.29 -10.35
CA GLY A 33 -2.61 -37.98 -10.98
C GLY A 33 -1.60 -37.03 -11.63
N CYS A 34 -1.65 -35.74 -11.30
CA CYS A 34 -0.85 -34.70 -11.93
C CYS A 34 0.25 -34.20 -10.97
N GLU A 35 1.48 -34.10 -11.47
CA GLU A 35 2.52 -33.29 -10.81
C GLU A 35 2.07 -31.82 -10.83
N THR A 36 2.04 -31.19 -9.65
CA THR A 36 1.61 -29.80 -9.46
C THR A 36 2.72 -29.01 -8.81
N VAL A 37 2.92 -27.77 -9.24
CA VAL A 37 3.80 -26.80 -8.59
C VAL A 37 3.01 -25.52 -8.30
N ILE A 38 2.99 -25.10 -7.06
CA ILE A 38 2.29 -23.89 -6.61
C ILE A 38 3.31 -22.80 -6.33
N HIS A 39 3.23 -21.70 -7.08
CA HIS A 39 3.98 -20.49 -6.81
C HIS A 39 3.24 -19.66 -5.76
N MET A 40 3.89 -19.42 -4.63
CA MET A 40 3.36 -18.54 -3.60
C MET A 40 3.64 -17.08 -3.95
N ASP A 41 2.57 -16.31 -4.06
CA ASP A 41 2.61 -14.87 -4.33
C ASP A 41 2.22 -14.13 -3.04
N PRO A 42 3.18 -13.63 -2.25
CA PRO A 42 2.88 -12.96 -1.00
C PRO A 42 2.18 -11.62 -1.25
N ILE A 43 1.06 -11.41 -0.58
CA ILE A 43 0.28 -10.16 -0.60
C ILE A 43 0.19 -9.56 0.79
N VAL A 44 0.20 -8.23 0.87
CA VAL A 44 -0.02 -7.53 2.13
C VAL A 44 -1.53 -7.58 2.43
N VAL A 45 -1.92 -8.46 3.33
CA VAL A 45 -3.28 -8.51 3.88
C VAL A 45 -3.31 -7.56 5.08
N ASP A 46 -3.52 -6.28 4.80
CA ASP A 46 -3.95 -5.32 5.81
C ASP A 46 -5.48 -5.29 5.75
N ASP A 47 -6.19 -5.32 6.90
CA ASP A 47 -7.65 -5.41 7.07
C ASP A 47 -8.42 -4.18 6.51
N GLY A 48 -7.98 -3.64 5.37
CA GLY A 48 -8.45 -2.41 4.76
C GLY A 48 -7.88 -1.14 5.40
N ILE A 49 -7.02 -1.23 6.43
CA ILE A 49 -6.53 -0.04 7.16
C ILE A 49 -5.72 0.87 6.23
N THR A 50 -4.84 0.32 5.40
CA THR A 50 -4.08 1.08 4.40
C THR A 50 -5.00 1.82 3.44
N GLU A 51 -6.04 1.16 2.90
CA GLU A 51 -6.97 1.79 1.96
C GLU A 51 -7.90 2.81 2.62
N GLU A 52 -8.36 2.54 3.85
CA GLU A 52 -9.13 3.51 4.61
C GLU A 52 -8.29 4.76 4.91
N THR A 53 -7.04 4.56 5.34
CA THR A 53 -6.10 5.64 5.61
C THR A 53 -5.78 6.42 4.34
N ARG A 54 -5.55 5.74 3.22
CA ARG A 54 -5.37 6.36 1.89
C ARG A 54 -6.56 7.26 1.54
N LYS A 55 -7.80 6.78 1.73
CA LYS A 55 -9.02 7.58 1.46
C LYS A 55 -9.11 8.81 2.38
N LYS A 56 -8.79 8.66 3.66
CA LYS A 56 -8.74 9.79 4.62
C LYS A 56 -7.71 10.83 4.18
N VAL A 57 -6.48 10.40 3.88
CA VAL A 57 -5.40 11.29 3.42
C VAL A 57 -5.78 11.97 2.10
N ALA A 58 -6.32 11.23 1.12
CA ALA A 58 -6.79 11.81 -0.14
C ALA A 58 -7.84 12.91 0.09
N ALA A 59 -8.79 12.67 1.00
CA ALA A 59 -9.81 13.67 1.34
C ALA A 59 -9.22 14.90 2.04
N LEU A 60 -8.22 14.74 2.91
CA LEU A 60 -7.51 15.86 3.53
C LEU A 60 -6.75 16.68 2.49
N VAL A 61 -5.99 16.01 1.62
CA VAL A 61 -5.21 16.66 0.56
C VAL A 61 -6.13 17.44 -0.39
N ASN A 62 -7.27 16.84 -0.77
CA ASN A 62 -8.26 17.52 -1.61
C ASN A 62 -8.87 18.77 -0.95
N ARG A 63 -9.02 18.77 0.39
CA ARG A 63 -9.49 19.96 1.14
C ARG A 63 -8.45 21.09 1.17
N ILE A 64 -7.15 20.76 1.12
CA ILE A 64 -6.08 21.77 1.02
C ILE A 64 -6.19 22.47 -0.35
N ASP A 65 -6.27 21.69 -1.42
CA ASP A 65 -6.57 22.19 -2.76
C ASP A 65 -7.08 21.03 -3.64
N GLY A 66 -8.23 21.22 -4.29
CA GLY A 66 -8.88 20.17 -5.08
C GLY A 66 -8.11 19.75 -6.33
N GLN A 67 -7.03 20.46 -6.68
CA GLN A 67 -6.16 20.11 -7.80
C GLN A 67 -5.00 19.18 -7.41
N ILE A 68 -4.85 18.84 -6.13
CA ILE A 68 -3.79 17.94 -5.66
C ILE A 68 -4.32 16.50 -5.67
N SER A 69 -3.61 15.59 -6.32
CA SER A 69 -3.87 14.15 -6.26
C SER A 69 -2.75 13.41 -5.54
N ILE A 70 -3.06 12.24 -4.96
CA ILE A 70 -2.07 11.37 -4.34
C ILE A 70 -1.87 10.09 -5.15
N HIS A 71 -0.61 9.70 -5.32
CA HIS A 71 -0.18 8.49 -6.02
C HIS A 71 0.79 7.68 -5.16
N ASP A 72 0.95 6.39 -5.48
CA ASP A 72 1.91 5.48 -4.86
C ASP A 72 1.90 5.46 -3.32
N PHE A 73 0.68 5.42 -2.77
CA PHE A 73 0.45 5.44 -1.32
C PHE A 73 0.91 4.14 -0.67
N ARG A 74 1.77 4.27 0.33
CA ARG A 74 2.29 3.18 1.17
C ARG A 74 2.17 3.55 2.63
N MET A 75 1.86 2.55 3.45
CA MET A 75 1.78 2.66 4.89
C MET A 75 2.81 1.73 5.53
N VAL A 76 3.67 2.27 6.39
CA VAL A 76 4.68 1.51 7.11
C VAL A 76 4.47 1.73 8.60
N ALA A 77 3.88 0.75 9.27
CA ALA A 77 3.68 0.76 10.71
C ALA A 77 5.00 0.44 11.43
N GLY A 78 5.50 1.40 12.20
CA GLY A 78 6.62 1.21 13.12
C GLY A 78 6.15 1.06 14.58
N PRO A 79 7.06 0.73 15.50
CA PRO A 79 6.72 0.48 16.91
C PRO A 79 6.24 1.74 17.66
N THR A 80 6.57 2.93 17.18
CA THR A 80 6.20 4.22 17.83
C THR A 80 5.32 5.10 16.96
N HIS A 81 5.32 4.91 15.65
CA HIS A 81 4.59 5.74 14.70
C HIS A 81 4.42 5.00 13.37
N THR A 82 3.44 5.44 12.58
CA THR A 82 3.15 4.93 11.24
C THR A 82 3.53 5.97 10.20
N ASN A 83 4.40 5.59 9.27
CA ASN A 83 4.80 6.45 8.16
C ASN A 83 3.87 6.26 6.97
N LEU A 84 3.30 7.36 6.49
CA LEU A 84 2.49 7.42 5.28
C LEU A 84 3.34 8.03 4.17
N ILE A 85 3.70 7.21 3.19
CA ILE A 85 4.61 7.59 2.10
C ILE A 85 3.80 7.65 0.81
N PHE A 86 3.81 8.79 0.12
CA PHE A 86 3.06 8.97 -1.12
C PHE A 86 3.58 10.16 -1.92
N ASP A 87 3.25 10.18 -3.21
CA ASP A 87 3.50 11.31 -4.10
C ASP A 87 2.28 12.22 -4.14
N ALA A 88 2.49 13.52 -3.94
CA ALA A 88 1.49 14.56 -4.09
C ALA A 88 1.69 15.26 -5.44
N VAL A 89 0.81 14.99 -6.39
CA VAL A 89 0.89 15.56 -7.73
C VAL A 89 0.10 16.87 -7.77
N VAL A 90 0.76 17.94 -8.18
CA VAL A 90 0.19 19.28 -8.35
C VAL A 90 0.30 19.74 -9.81
N PRO A 91 -0.60 20.60 -10.31
CA PRO A 91 -0.49 21.18 -11.65
C PRO A 91 0.84 21.93 -11.88
N PHE A 92 1.31 22.00 -13.13
CA PHE A 92 2.55 22.72 -13.47
C PHE A 92 2.59 24.16 -12.95
N LYS A 93 1.46 24.87 -13.08
CA LYS A 93 1.25 26.25 -12.57
C LYS A 93 0.51 26.25 -11.24
N PHE A 94 0.98 25.47 -10.27
CA PHE A 94 0.39 25.50 -8.95
C PHE A 94 0.72 26.78 -8.19
N ARG A 95 -0.26 27.31 -7.46
CA ARG A 95 -0.16 28.60 -6.75
C ARG A 95 0.76 28.53 -5.52
N LEU A 96 0.91 27.35 -4.92
CA LEU A 96 1.75 27.14 -3.75
C LEU A 96 3.12 26.60 -4.16
N ALA A 97 4.15 26.99 -3.41
CA ALA A 97 5.45 26.35 -3.50
C ALA A 97 5.38 24.91 -2.97
N ASP A 98 6.19 24.03 -3.53
CA ASP A 98 6.18 22.59 -3.23
C ASP A 98 6.43 22.34 -1.73
N GLU A 99 7.33 23.12 -1.11
CA GLU A 99 7.56 23.09 0.34
C GLU A 99 6.31 23.45 1.16
N ARG A 100 5.50 24.41 0.67
CA ARG A 100 4.27 24.80 1.36
C ARG A 100 3.23 23.71 1.27
N VAL A 101 3.08 23.08 0.09
CA VAL A 101 2.20 21.93 -0.09
C VAL A 101 2.58 20.81 0.85
N ARG A 102 3.87 20.46 0.90
CA ARG A 102 4.40 19.45 1.82
C ARG A 102 4.09 19.80 3.27
N SER A 103 4.34 21.02 3.69
CA SER A 103 4.11 21.44 5.08
C SER A 103 2.63 21.37 5.47
N GLU A 104 1.72 21.82 4.60
CA GLU A 104 0.27 21.75 4.86
C GLU A 104 -0.21 20.30 4.96
N ILE A 105 0.27 19.43 4.07
CA ILE A 105 -0.04 17.99 4.09
C ILE A 105 0.47 17.34 5.38
N CYS A 106 1.72 17.62 5.78
CA CYS A 106 2.29 17.07 7.01
C CYS A 106 1.50 17.49 8.25
N VAL A 107 1.08 18.75 8.34
CA VAL A 107 0.26 19.26 9.46
C VAL A 107 -1.13 18.60 9.44
N ALA A 108 -1.77 18.50 8.28
CA ALA A 108 -3.08 17.87 8.16
C ALA A 108 -3.06 16.38 8.54
N VAL A 109 -2.00 15.65 8.17
CA VAL A 109 -1.83 14.23 8.53
C VAL A 109 -1.51 14.06 10.02
N GLN A 110 -0.70 14.94 10.61
CA GLN A 110 -0.42 14.91 12.05
C GLN A 110 -1.65 15.23 12.92
N ALA A 111 -2.66 15.90 12.36
CA ALA A 111 -3.92 16.18 13.04
C ALA A 111 -4.91 14.99 13.01
N LEU A 112 -4.61 13.91 12.30
CA LEU A 112 -5.42 12.69 12.33
C LEU A 112 -5.25 11.96 13.67
N ASP A 113 -6.31 11.26 14.09
CA ASP A 113 -6.23 10.33 15.22
C ASP A 113 -5.29 9.16 14.87
N GLY A 114 -4.11 9.18 15.48
CA GLY A 114 -3.05 8.19 15.27
C GLY A 114 -1.67 8.85 15.17
N SER A 115 -0.62 8.11 15.52
CA SER A 115 0.76 8.59 15.37
C SER A 115 1.22 8.49 13.91
N TYR A 116 0.57 9.23 13.01
CA TYR A 116 0.88 9.24 11.58
C TYR A 116 1.88 10.34 11.21
N PHE A 117 2.86 9.99 10.36
CA PHE A 117 3.83 10.93 9.80
C PHE A 117 3.81 10.85 8.28
N ALA A 118 3.55 11.97 7.63
CA ALA A 118 3.56 12.05 6.17
C ALA A 118 4.99 12.27 5.64
N ILE A 119 5.46 11.34 4.82
CA ILE A 119 6.66 11.47 3.99
C ILE A 119 6.18 11.68 2.57
N VAL A 120 6.01 12.95 2.19
CA VAL A 120 5.49 13.33 0.87
C VAL A 120 6.61 13.80 -0.05
N ASN A 121 6.56 13.33 -1.29
CA ASN A 121 7.29 13.90 -2.41
C ASN A 121 6.29 14.68 -3.28
N VAL A 122 6.60 15.94 -3.61
CA VAL A 122 5.69 16.79 -4.37
C VAL A 122 6.15 16.80 -5.82
N GLU A 123 5.28 16.31 -6.70
CA GLU A 123 5.56 16.24 -8.13
C GLU A 123 4.69 17.23 -8.89
N ARG A 124 5.26 17.83 -9.93
CA ARG A 124 4.50 18.70 -10.83
C ARG A 124 4.07 17.91 -12.04
N SER A 125 2.76 17.83 -12.27
CA SER A 125 2.20 17.27 -13.49
C SER A 125 2.69 18.07 -14.69
N TYR A 126 3.32 17.38 -15.64
CA TYR A 126 3.82 17.95 -16.89
C TYR A 126 2.72 18.14 -17.95
N THR A 127 1.48 17.77 -17.65
CA THR A 127 0.33 17.97 -18.54
C THR A 127 -0.30 19.35 -18.29
N LYS A 128 -0.52 20.09 -19.40
CA LYS A 128 -1.01 21.48 -19.43
C LYS A 128 -2.46 21.61 -19.04
#